data_AF-D1B487-F1
#
_entry.id   AF-D1B487-F1
#
_cell.length_a   1.000
_cell.length_b   1.000
_cell.length_c   1.000
_cell.angle_alpha   90.00
_cell.angle_beta   90.00
_cell.angle_gamma   90.00
#
_symmetry.space_group_name_H-M   'P 1'
#
loop_
_entity.id
_entity.type
_entity.pdbx_description
1 polymer ?
#
loop_
_entity_poly.entity_id
_entity_poly.type
_entity_poly.pdbx_seq_one_letter_code
_entity_poly.pdbx_strand_id
1 'polypeptide(L)'
;MSQKKFIYTLKKLLGISPASEEQKQTNEEIRHLMGKLEQHYLSLKEALKHEGDASKREALKESLSIIKEQLKKGKDFLHHD
;
A
#
# COMPACT_ATOMS: atom_id res chain seq x y z
N MET A 1 -16.34 -28.83 -17.27
CA MET A 1 -16.06 -27.69 -16.35
C MET A 1 -14.62 -27.24 -16.55
N SER A 2 -14.34 -25.94 -16.50
CA SER A 2 -12.95 -25.45 -16.48
C SER A 2 -12.33 -25.61 -15.08
N GLN A 3 -11.01 -25.72 -15.01
CA GLN A 3 -10.25 -25.81 -13.75
C GLN A 3 -10.61 -24.67 -12.77
N LYS A 4 -10.84 -23.46 -13.28
CA LYS A 4 -11.35 -22.30 -12.50
C LYS A 4 -12.72 -22.55 -11.84
N LYS A 5 -13.68 -23.13 -12.58
CA LYS A 5 -15.01 -23.45 -12.04
C LYS A 5 -14.93 -24.53 -10.96
N PHE A 6 -14.07 -25.52 -11.15
CA PHE A 6 -13.85 -26.58 -10.16
C PHE A 6 -13.27 -26.04 -8.84
N ILE A 7 -12.22 -25.23 -8.91
CA ILE A 7 -11.60 -24.60 -7.72
C ILE A 7 -12.59 -23.67 -7.01
N TYR A 8 -13.38 -22.88 -7.75
CA TYR A 8 -14.40 -22.02 -7.17
C TYR A 8 -15.47 -22.82 -6.42
N THR A 9 -15.93 -23.94 -6.99
CA THR A 9 -16.89 -24.83 -6.33
C THR A 9 -16.31 -25.45 -5.06
N LEU A 10 -15.06 -25.92 -5.07
CA LEU A 10 -14.39 -26.44 -3.86
C LEU A 10 -14.26 -25.37 -2.76
N LYS A 11 -13.82 -24.16 -3.13
CA LYS A 11 -13.73 -23.02 -2.21
C LYS A 11 -15.07 -22.73 -1.55
N LYS A 12 -16.15 -22.70 -2.35
CA LYS A 12 -17.53 -22.51 -1.86
C LYS A 12 -17.98 -23.65 -0.93
N LEU A 13 -17.68 -24.90 -1.25
CA LEU A 13 -18.04 -26.06 -0.43
C LEU A 13 -17.27 -26.12 0.90
N LEU A 14 -16.04 -25.61 0.91
CA LEU A 14 -15.17 -25.57 2.10
C LEU A 14 -15.40 -24.33 2.97
N GLY A 15 -16.34 -23.44 2.62
CA GLY A 15 -16.52 -22.15 3.30
C GLY A 15 -15.35 -21.18 3.08
N ILE A 16 -14.44 -21.48 2.17
CA ILE A 16 -13.31 -20.62 1.78
C ILE A 16 -13.88 -19.62 0.76
N SER A 17 -14.40 -18.49 1.24
CA SER A 17 -14.83 -17.43 0.33
C SER A 17 -13.61 -16.90 -0.44
N PRO A 18 -13.70 -16.65 -1.76
CA PRO A 18 -12.73 -15.73 -2.39
C PRO A 18 -12.76 -14.43 -1.59
N ALA A 19 -11.58 -13.84 -1.28
CA ALA A 19 -11.36 -12.67 -0.41
C ALA A 19 -12.65 -12.00 0.09
N SER A 20 -12.93 -12.10 1.40
CA SER A 20 -14.14 -11.55 2.02
C SER A 20 -14.37 -10.09 1.58
N GLU A 21 -15.61 -9.62 1.58
CA GLU A 21 -15.89 -8.21 1.25
C GLU A 21 -15.08 -7.27 2.15
N GLU A 22 -14.86 -7.65 3.41
CA GLU A 22 -13.96 -6.96 4.35
C GLU A 22 -12.51 -6.89 3.85
N GLN A 23 -11.97 -7.96 3.29
CA GLN A 23 -10.61 -7.97 2.75
C GLN A 23 -10.48 -7.14 1.47
N LYS A 24 -11.51 -7.14 0.61
CA LYS A 24 -11.55 -6.25 -0.56
C LYS A 24 -11.60 -4.78 -0.14
N GLN A 25 -12.45 -4.45 0.83
CA GLN A 25 -12.56 -3.10 1.37
C GLN A 25 -11.25 -2.66 2.02
N THR A 26 -10.60 -3.54 2.78
CA THR A 26 -9.28 -3.31 3.37
C THR A 26 -8.23 -3.02 2.30
N ASN A 27 -8.18 -3.82 1.23
CA ASN A 27 -7.23 -3.63 0.13
C ASN A 27 -7.48 -2.33 -0.65
N GLU A 28 -8.75 -1.94 -0.84
CA GLU A 28 -9.10 -0.65 -1.45
C GLU A 28 -8.68 0.52 -0.56
N GLU A 29 -8.88 0.42 0.75
CA GLU A 29 -8.46 1.44 1.72
C GLU A 29 -6.93 1.58 1.77
N ILE A 30 -6.20 0.47 1.77
CA ILE A 30 -4.72 0.48 1.68
C ILE A 30 -4.27 1.18 0.39
N ARG A 31 -4.88 0.88 -0.76
CA ARG A 31 -4.55 1.55 -2.04
C ARG A 31 -4.80 3.05 -1.99
N HIS A 32 -5.93 3.47 -1.42
CA HIS A 32 -6.27 4.89 -1.29
C HIS A 32 -5.28 5.64 -0.41
N LEU A 33 -4.95 5.07 0.76
CA LEU A 33 -3.99 5.66 1.69
C LEU A 33 -2.58 5.69 1.09
N MET A 34 -2.16 4.64 0.38
CA MET A 34 -0.89 4.63 -0.34
C MET A 34 -0.83 5.71 -1.42
N GLY A 35 -1.90 5.93 -2.18
CA GLY A 35 -1.96 7.00 -3.17
C GLY A 35 -1.75 8.38 -2.55
N LYS A 36 -2.41 8.66 -1.42
CA LYS A 36 -2.19 9.91 -0.66
C LYS A 36 -0.76 10.02 -0.14
N LEU A 37 -0.20 8.92 0.35
CA LEU A 37 1.14 8.86 0.89
C LEU A 37 2.21 9.08 -0.20
N GLU A 38 2.00 8.57 -1.42
CA GLU A 38 2.86 8.85 -2.58
C GLU A 38 2.84 10.33 -2.97
N GLN A 39 1.66 10.97 -2.99
CA GLN A 39 1.59 12.41 -3.24
C GLN A 39 2.32 13.22 -2.17
N HIS A 40 2.17 12.84 -0.91
CA HIS A 40 2.89 13.47 0.19
C HIS A 40 4.40 13.28 0.08
N TYR A 41 4.86 12.09 -0.28
CA TYR A 41 6.28 11.80 -0.53
C TYR A 41 6.86 12.71 -1.63
N LEU A 42 6.15 12.88 -2.74
CA LEU A 42 6.59 13.75 -3.84
C LEU A 42 6.69 15.21 -3.39
N SER A 43 5.71 15.70 -2.65
CA SER A 43 5.71 17.06 -2.10
C SER A 43 6.92 17.31 -1.17
N LEU A 44 7.20 16.39 -0.25
CA LEU A 44 8.36 16.49 0.65
C LEU A 44 9.69 16.39 -0.10
N LYS A 45 9.74 15.59 -1.18
CA LYS A 45 10.93 15.47 -2.01
C LYS A 45 11.24 16.77 -2.77
N GLU A 46 10.21 17.45 -3.27
CA GLU A 46 10.39 18.79 -3.83
C GLU A 46 10.80 19.81 -2.77
N ALA A 47 10.17 19.80 -1.59
CA ALA A 47 10.55 20.66 -0.47
C ALA A 47 12.04 20.48 -0.08
N LEU A 48 12.52 19.23 -0.04
CA LEU A 48 13.91 18.92 0.27
C LEU A 48 14.91 19.54 -0.72
N LYS A 49 14.55 19.68 -2.00
CA LYS A 49 15.43 20.30 -3.02
C LYS A 49 15.65 21.80 -2.77
N HIS A 50 14.68 22.45 -2.14
CA HIS A 50 14.68 23.89 -1.91
C HIS A 50 15.02 24.27 -0.47
N GLU A 51 15.14 23.29 0.44
CA GLU A 51 15.49 23.54 1.83
C GLU A 51 17.00 23.78 2.00
N GLY A 52 17.34 25.01 2.42
CA GLY A 52 18.71 25.45 2.67
C GLY A 52 19.17 25.23 4.11
N ASP A 53 18.24 25.08 5.05
CA ASP A 53 18.55 24.83 6.46
C ASP A 53 18.94 23.35 6.68
N ALA A 54 20.13 23.12 7.23
CA ALA A 54 20.65 21.77 7.42
C ALA A 54 19.80 20.91 8.37
N SER A 55 19.26 21.50 9.43
CA SER A 55 18.45 20.80 10.43
C SER A 55 17.09 20.41 9.85
N LYS A 56 16.43 21.34 9.14
CA LYS A 56 15.16 21.06 8.45
C LYS A 56 15.33 20.06 7.33
N ARG A 57 16.44 20.14 6.59
CA ARG A 57 16.78 19.19 5.53
C ARG A 57 16.95 17.77 6.09
N GLU A 58 17.54 17.62 7.27
CA GLU A 58 17.68 16.30 7.91
C GLU A 58 16.33 15.75 8.37
N ALA A 59 15.48 16.58 9.00
CA ALA A 59 14.13 16.21 9.37
C ALA A 59 13.26 15.78 8.16
N LEU A 60 13.43 16.47 7.02
CA LEU A 60 12.77 16.10 5.76
C LEU A 60 13.26 14.76 5.22
N LYS A 61 14.57 14.47 5.28
CA LYS A 61 15.11 13.15 4.87
C LYS A 61 14.58 12.03 5.75
N GLU A 62 14.53 12.24 7.06
CA GLU A 62 13.99 11.25 7.99
C GLU A 62 12.52 10.96 7.68
N SER A 63 11.72 12.01 7.50
CA SER A 63 10.31 11.90 7.11
C SER A 63 10.15 11.13 5.78
N LEU A 64 10.97 11.45 4.77
CA LEU A 64 10.99 10.74 3.49
C LEU A 64 11.37 9.27 3.63
N SER A 65 12.30 8.93 4.53
CA SER A 65 12.71 7.55 4.81
C SER A 65 11.55 6.74 5.41
N ILE A 66 10.89 7.30 6.43
CA ILE A 66 9.72 6.68 7.06
C ILE A 66 8.62 6.43 6.04
N ILE A 67 8.29 7.45 5.23
CA ILE A 67 7.25 7.34 4.21
C ILE A 67 7.60 6.26 3.18
N LYS A 68 8.86 6.19 2.73
CA LYS A 68 9.33 5.18 1.78
C LYS A 68 9.18 3.77 2.35
N GLU A 69 9.47 3.56 3.62
CA GLU A 69 9.27 2.26 4.28
C GLU A 69 7.79 1.88 4.36
N GLN A 70 6.91 2.81 4.71
CA GLN A 70 5.47 2.55 4.78
C GLN A 70 4.89 2.24 3.39
N LEU A 71 5.34 2.93 2.34
CA LEU A 71 4.97 2.61 0.96
C LEU A 71 5.42 1.20 0.55
N LYS A 72 6.61 0.77 0.98
CA LYS A 72 7.08 -0.60 0.74
C LYS A 72 6.18 -1.62 1.45
N LYS A 73 5.90 -1.42 2.74
CA LYS A 73 5.00 -2.29 3.52
C LYS A 73 3.61 -2.37 2.91
N GLY A 74 3.04 -1.24 2.49
CA GLY A 74 1.74 -1.19 1.81
C GLY A 74 1.72 -2.03 0.52
N LYS A 75 2.78 -1.96 -0.29
CA LYS A 75 2.93 -2.81 -1.48
C LYS A 75 3.02 -4.28 -1.10
N ASP A 76 3.82 -4.61 -0.08
CA ASP A 76 3.96 -5.99 0.39
C ASP A 76 2.60 -6.57 0.85
N PHE A 77 1.78 -5.78 1.55
CA PHE A 77 0.41 -6.20 1.94
C PHE A 77 -0.50 -6.46 0.73
N LEU A 78 -0.42 -5.63 -0.31
CA LEU A 78 -1.25 -5.78 -1.52
C LEU A 78 -0.75 -6.87 -2.49
N HIS A 79 0.51 -7.29 -2.38
CA HIS A 79 1.12 -8.33 -3.22
C HIS A 79 1.12 -9.73 -2.59
N HIS A 80 0.71 -9.86 -1.32
CA HIS A 80 0.59 -11.13 -0.60
C HIS A 80 -0.80 -11.81 -0.71
N ASP A 81 -1.70 -11.30 -1.57
CA ASP A 81 -3.03 -11.86 -1.88
C ASP A 81 -3.08 -12.65 -3.21
#